data_AF-A0A1Z5JUH4-F1
#
_entry.id   AF-A0A1Z5JUH4-F1
#
_cell.length_a   1.000
_cell.length_b   1.000
_cell.length_c   1.000
_cell.angle_alpha   90.00
_cell.angle_beta   90.00
_cell.angle_gamma   90.00
#
_symmetry.space_group_name_H-M   'P 1'
#
loop_
_entity.id
_entity.type
_entity.pdbx_description
1 polymer ?
#
loop_
_entity_poly.entity_id
_entity_poly.type
_entity_poly.pdbx_seq_one_letter_code
_entity_poly.pdbx_strand_id
1 'polypeptide(L)'
;MNSVLREKNEYAIVDGESFSQRIARVVGGLFRRQKTKTPGKLVLLLNGESTWNVNHTFTGWEDPPLTDKGKLICQHAARILIAEGIQPDIVYTSKLNRAIQSVQAILDEMDAWFIPVIKTYRLNARMYGAVQGLSKQQTAERLGANVVQAWRNTLKARPPPLLRSDPASPAHDRRYESLSNDEVPEHESIFDCHERARAVWSHRIQQDIAAGHTVFVVAHRDALRGIMKEIDGIQDSIILSVTMPVGVPLLYQFDSNLQAIVGDGVHSPTASSAVYLDGGKKDHLVSALENYNNWRMQFDAGPSRRTLNTATTVERALWQLRQDEQLASQFIYHTAQSSADDSEQGDRWVDDPIEAEDFEFFSESDGSMSDQSLSNMAIPNLLPIPSTRDASTSDPVVVFVRHGRTPHNNMGLFTGFQDPP
;
A
#
# COMPACT_ATOMS: atom_id res chain seq x y z
N MET A 1 67.42 16.15 19.46
CA MET A 1 67.47 16.50 20.89
C MET A 1 67.16 17.98 21.02
N ASN A 2 65.98 18.29 21.55
CA ASN A 2 65.64 19.53 22.25
C ASN A 2 65.82 20.89 21.54
N SER A 3 64.99 21.26 20.56
CA SER A 3 64.85 22.70 20.24
C SER A 3 63.55 23.20 19.60
N VAL A 4 62.48 22.40 19.45
CA VAL A 4 61.22 22.92 18.86
C VAL A 4 60.03 22.80 19.83
N LEU A 5 60.30 22.71 21.14
CA LEU A 5 59.29 22.59 22.21
C LEU A 5 59.13 23.86 23.08
N ARG A 6 59.50 25.04 22.60
CA ARG A 6 59.25 26.29 23.33
C ARG A 6 58.99 27.42 22.34
N GLU A 7 57.72 27.67 22.07
CA GLU A 7 57.12 29.01 21.93
C GLU A 7 55.81 28.90 21.15
N LYS A 8 54.71 28.93 21.91
CA LYS A 8 53.38 29.50 21.63
C LYS A 8 52.37 28.79 22.51
N ASN A 9 52.46 29.10 23.80
CA ASN A 9 51.54 28.67 24.84
C ASN A 9 50.75 29.90 25.36
N GLU A 10 50.27 30.71 24.43
CA GLU A 10 49.37 31.83 24.67
C GLU A 10 48.33 31.81 23.54
N TYR A 11 47.07 32.10 23.87
CA TYR A 11 45.81 31.93 23.11
C TYR A 11 45.04 30.64 23.45
N ALA A 12 43.85 30.65 24.07
CA ALA A 12 43.09 31.69 24.73
C ALA A 12 42.08 30.96 25.65
N ILE A 13 42.06 31.32 26.95
CA ILE A 13 40.90 31.05 27.81
C ILE A 13 39.81 32.02 27.33
N VAL A 14 38.66 31.50 26.92
CA VAL A 14 37.46 32.29 26.65
C VAL A 14 36.38 31.71 27.57
N ASP A 15 35.80 32.55 28.43
CA ASP A 15 34.78 32.20 29.42
C ASP A 15 35.20 31.15 30.48
N GLY A 16 36.46 31.16 30.92
CA GLY A 16 36.92 30.36 32.07
C GLY A 16 37.13 28.85 31.81
N GLU A 17 36.89 28.35 30.60
CA GLU A 17 37.20 26.97 30.22
C GLU A 17 38.54 26.87 29.44
N SER A 18 39.38 25.89 29.81
CA SER A 18 40.61 25.57 29.09
C SER A 18 40.33 24.84 27.76
N PHE A 19 41.25 24.94 26.80
CA PHE A 19 41.15 24.24 25.50
C PHE A 19 40.95 22.73 25.66
N SER A 20 41.62 22.11 26.64
CA SER A 20 41.47 20.69 26.99
C SER A 20 40.07 20.36 27.51
N GLN A 21 39.42 21.26 28.27
CA GLN A 21 38.05 21.09 28.74
C GLN A 21 37.03 21.23 27.59
N ARG A 22 37.28 22.11 26.61
CA ARG A 22 36.45 22.22 25.40
C ARG A 22 36.55 20.97 24.52
N ILE A 23 37.76 20.43 24.33
CA ILE A 23 37.97 19.14 23.65
C ILE A 23 37.25 18.03 24.43
N ALA A 24 37.39 17.96 25.76
CA ALA A 24 36.72 16.95 26.58
C ALA A 24 35.18 17.07 26.55
N ARG A 25 34.61 18.27 26.39
CA ARG A 25 33.17 18.50 26.24
C ARG A 25 32.65 18.14 24.85
N VAL A 26 33.41 18.46 23.80
CA VAL A 26 33.09 18.08 22.41
C VAL A 26 33.23 16.57 22.24
N VAL A 27 34.34 15.98 22.68
CA VAL A 27 34.59 14.53 22.65
C VAL A 27 33.67 13.79 23.62
N GLY A 28 33.44 14.31 24.82
CA GLY A 28 32.48 13.76 25.79
C GLY A 28 31.01 13.91 25.35
N GLY A 29 30.70 14.88 24.48
CA GLY A 29 29.44 15.00 23.77
C GLY A 29 29.30 13.99 22.63
N LEU A 30 30.39 13.73 21.88
CA LEU A 30 30.46 12.68 20.87
C LEU A 30 30.34 11.27 21.47
N PHE A 31 30.84 11.08 22.70
CA PHE A 31 30.69 9.85 23.48
C PHE A 31 29.65 9.98 24.59
N ARG A 32 28.65 10.85 24.42
CA ARG A 32 27.43 10.72 25.21
C ARG A 32 26.81 9.40 24.76
N ARG A 33 27.15 8.32 25.47
CA ARG A 33 26.55 6.99 25.34
C ARG A 33 25.06 7.24 25.19
N GLN A 34 24.56 7.12 23.95
CA GLN A 34 23.15 7.31 23.69
C GLN A 34 22.47 6.40 24.71
N LYS A 35 21.66 6.97 25.61
CA LYS A 35 20.70 6.13 26.33
C LYS A 35 19.99 5.40 25.21
N THR A 36 20.17 4.08 25.13
CA THR A 36 19.52 3.25 24.14
C THR A 36 18.06 3.59 24.23
N LYS A 37 17.52 4.29 23.22
CA LYS A 37 16.10 4.59 23.19
C LYS A 37 15.39 3.25 23.29
N THR A 38 14.42 3.14 24.18
CA THR A 38 13.52 2.00 24.17
C THR A 38 12.91 1.93 22.77
N PRO A 39 13.01 0.78 22.09
CA PRO A 39 12.41 0.63 20.77
C PRO A 39 10.92 0.95 20.81
N GLY A 40 10.43 1.46 19.69
CA GLY A 40 9.01 1.73 19.51
C GLY A 40 8.19 0.45 19.37
N LYS A 41 6.88 0.64 19.19
CA LYS A 41 5.92 -0.44 18.93
C LYS A 41 5.70 -0.57 17.42
N LEU A 42 5.34 -1.77 16.97
CA LEU A 42 4.87 -1.98 15.60
C LEU A 42 3.42 -2.45 15.63
N VAL A 43 2.57 -1.86 14.82
CA VAL A 43 1.20 -2.32 14.62
C VAL A 43 1.03 -2.72 13.16
N LEU A 44 0.68 -3.98 12.91
CA LEU A 44 0.32 -4.46 11.58
C LEU A 44 -1.22 -4.50 11.46
N LEU A 45 -1.76 -3.95 10.39
CA LEU A 45 -3.19 -4.00 10.09
C LEU A 45 -3.42 -4.44 8.65
N LEU A 46 -4.27 -5.44 8.48
CA LEU A 46 -4.80 -5.80 7.17
C LEU A 46 -5.78 -4.71 6.71
N ASN A 47 -5.63 -4.26 5.46
CA ASN A 47 -6.55 -3.30 4.84
C ASN A 47 -8.01 -3.80 4.89
N GLY A 48 -8.94 -2.86 4.85
CA GLY A 48 -10.38 -3.15 4.85
C GLY A 48 -10.85 -3.96 3.63
N GLU A 49 -12.08 -4.46 3.72
CA GLU A 49 -12.75 -5.18 2.64
C GLU A 49 -12.92 -4.30 1.39
N SER A 50 -12.48 -4.78 0.24
CA SER A 50 -12.70 -4.13 -1.06
C SER A 50 -13.88 -4.73 -1.82
N THR A 51 -14.41 -4.00 -2.80
CA THR A 51 -15.53 -4.46 -3.65
C THR A 51 -15.23 -5.80 -4.35
N TRP A 52 -13.98 -6.06 -4.72
CA TRP A 52 -13.57 -7.31 -5.36
C TRP A 52 -13.36 -8.46 -4.37
N ASN A 53 -13.17 -8.18 -3.08
CA ASN A 53 -13.14 -9.24 -2.07
C ASN A 53 -14.54 -9.83 -1.88
N VAL A 54 -15.56 -8.96 -1.84
CA VAL A 54 -16.98 -9.35 -1.80
C VAL A 54 -17.33 -10.23 -3.00
N ASN A 55 -16.90 -9.83 -4.20
CA ASN A 55 -17.18 -10.56 -5.44
C ASN A 55 -16.25 -11.76 -5.71
N HIS A 56 -15.45 -12.18 -4.71
CA HIS A 56 -14.51 -13.30 -4.82
C HIS A 56 -13.62 -13.26 -6.08
N THR A 57 -13.19 -12.05 -6.47
CA THR A 57 -12.36 -11.81 -7.64
C THR A 57 -10.87 -11.86 -7.27
N PHE A 58 -10.00 -12.28 -8.19
CA PHE A 58 -8.56 -12.09 -8.03
C PHE A 58 -8.21 -10.62 -8.19
N THR A 59 -7.72 -9.99 -7.12
CA THR A 59 -7.40 -8.55 -7.13
C THR A 59 -5.96 -8.29 -7.52
N GLY A 60 -5.02 -8.79 -6.72
CA GLY A 60 -3.60 -8.48 -6.91
C GLY A 60 -3.32 -6.98 -6.91
N TRP A 61 -2.65 -6.49 -7.95
CA TRP A 61 -2.29 -5.07 -8.08
C TRP A 61 -3.39 -4.22 -8.74
N GLU A 62 -4.49 -4.83 -9.18
CA GLU A 62 -5.70 -4.07 -9.51
C GLU A 62 -6.18 -3.28 -8.29
N ASP A 63 -6.85 -2.16 -8.56
CA ASP A 63 -7.11 -1.17 -7.53
C ASP A 63 -8.59 -0.85 -7.27
N PRO A 64 -9.40 -1.86 -6.91
CA PRO A 64 -10.78 -1.63 -6.49
C PRO A 64 -10.82 -0.85 -5.18
N PRO A 65 -11.82 0.03 -5.00
CA PRO A 65 -11.98 0.81 -3.78
C PRO A 65 -12.43 -0.07 -2.59
N LEU A 66 -12.31 0.47 -1.38
CA LEU A 66 -12.96 -0.11 -0.20
C LEU A 66 -14.49 -0.06 -0.30
N THR A 67 -15.15 -1.04 0.31
CA THR A 67 -16.58 -0.94 0.62
C THR A 67 -16.77 -0.02 1.83
N ASP A 68 -17.99 0.51 2.05
CA ASP A 68 -18.27 1.30 3.25
C ASP A 68 -18.12 0.46 4.53
N LYS A 69 -18.48 -0.83 4.46
CA LYS A 69 -18.17 -1.81 5.51
C LYS A 69 -16.66 -1.92 5.75
N GLY A 70 -15.85 -1.95 4.68
CA GLY A 70 -14.40 -1.96 4.77
C GLY A 70 -13.84 -0.74 5.52
N LYS A 71 -14.40 0.46 5.29
CA LYS A 71 -14.03 1.68 6.02
C LYS A 71 -14.42 1.60 7.50
N LEU A 72 -15.65 1.15 7.81
CA LEU A 72 -16.13 0.97 9.19
C LEU A 72 -15.25 0.00 9.97
N ILE A 73 -14.74 -1.06 9.32
CA ILE A 73 -13.80 -2.01 9.94
C ILE A 73 -12.49 -1.31 10.31
N CYS A 74 -11.97 -0.44 9.45
CA CYS A 74 -10.75 0.33 9.73
C CYS A 74 -10.95 1.33 10.88
N GLN A 75 -12.09 2.03 10.92
CA GLN A 75 -12.47 2.90 12.05
C GLN A 75 -12.58 2.11 13.35
N HIS A 76 -13.16 0.91 13.32
CA HIS A 76 -13.21 0.05 14.50
C HIS A 76 -11.82 -0.33 15.01
N ALA A 77 -10.90 -0.70 14.10
CA ALA A 77 -9.52 -1.00 14.45
C ALA A 77 -8.82 0.22 15.09
N ALA A 78 -9.09 1.42 14.59
CA ALA A 78 -8.58 2.67 15.17
C ALA A 78 -9.12 2.90 16.58
N ARG A 79 -10.42 2.69 16.83
CA ARG A 79 -11.01 2.78 18.18
C ARG A 79 -10.37 1.82 19.19
N ILE A 80 -10.02 0.60 18.75
CA ILE A 80 -9.28 -0.35 19.58
C ILE A 80 -7.91 0.24 19.97
N LEU A 81 -7.16 0.75 18.99
CA LEU A 81 -5.84 1.34 19.23
C LEU A 81 -5.90 2.57 20.14
N ILE A 82 -6.91 3.43 19.99
CA ILE A 82 -7.16 4.57 20.86
C ILE A 82 -7.43 4.11 22.30
N ALA A 83 -8.27 3.09 22.50
CA ALA A 83 -8.59 2.55 23.82
C ALA A 83 -7.36 1.95 24.52
N GLU A 84 -6.43 1.37 23.75
CA GLU A 84 -5.14 0.86 24.23
C GLU A 84 -4.07 1.95 24.40
N GLY A 85 -4.38 3.21 24.09
CA GLY A 85 -3.44 4.34 24.17
C GLY A 85 -2.29 4.24 23.18
N ILE A 86 -2.49 3.61 22.03
CA ILE A 86 -1.47 3.40 20.99
C ILE A 86 -1.73 4.37 19.84
N GLN A 87 -0.79 5.30 19.63
CA GLN A 87 -0.83 6.28 18.55
C GLN A 87 0.37 6.11 17.63
N PRO A 88 0.21 6.28 16.30
CA PRO A 88 1.32 6.19 15.36
C PRO A 88 2.16 7.46 15.38
N ASP A 89 3.48 7.31 15.30
CA ASP A 89 4.42 8.38 14.93
C ASP A 89 4.63 8.41 13.41
N ILE A 90 4.47 7.25 12.75
CA ILE A 90 4.64 7.08 11.30
C ILE A 90 3.79 5.92 10.80
N VAL A 91 3.23 6.06 9.58
CA VAL A 91 2.45 5.01 8.93
C VAL A 91 3.09 4.59 7.62
N TYR A 92 3.18 3.29 7.39
CA TYR A 92 3.57 2.69 6.12
C TYR A 92 2.36 2.03 5.46
N THR A 93 2.23 2.20 4.15
CA THR A 93 1.18 1.55 3.36
C THR A 93 1.62 1.23 1.94
N SER A 94 0.80 0.44 1.25
CA SER A 94 0.99 0.11 -0.16
C SER A 94 0.67 1.29 -1.09
N LYS A 95 0.91 1.16 -2.40
CA LYS A 95 0.47 2.14 -3.40
C LYS A 95 -0.98 1.92 -3.90
N LEU A 96 -1.71 0.97 -3.32
CA LEU A 96 -3.07 0.60 -3.72
C LEU A 96 -4.11 1.37 -2.88
N ASN A 97 -5.10 1.96 -3.56
CA ASN A 97 -6.15 2.79 -2.99
C ASN A 97 -6.82 2.16 -1.78
N ARG A 98 -7.14 0.86 -1.82
CA ARG A 98 -7.79 0.21 -0.67
C ARG A 98 -6.98 0.27 0.63
N ALA A 99 -5.65 0.20 0.56
CA ALA A 99 -4.81 0.33 1.76
C ALA A 99 -4.64 1.79 2.16
N ILE A 100 -4.56 2.71 1.19
CA ILE A 100 -4.48 4.16 1.42
C ILE A 100 -5.77 4.66 2.09
N GLN A 101 -6.93 4.25 1.60
CA GLN A 101 -8.24 4.56 2.18
C GLN A 101 -8.39 3.95 3.58
N SER A 102 -7.81 2.77 3.83
CA SER A 102 -7.76 2.21 5.19
C SER A 102 -6.94 3.08 6.13
N VAL A 103 -5.77 3.55 5.71
CA VAL A 103 -4.96 4.50 6.49
C VAL A 103 -5.72 5.79 6.75
N GLN A 104 -6.38 6.35 5.73
CA GLN A 104 -7.18 7.57 5.88
C GLN A 104 -8.29 7.38 6.92
N ALA A 105 -9.06 6.29 6.84
CA ALA A 105 -10.10 5.98 7.81
C ALA A 105 -9.57 5.80 9.24
N ILE A 106 -8.35 5.24 9.39
CA ILE A 106 -7.69 5.08 10.69
C ILE A 106 -7.24 6.43 11.26
N LEU A 107 -6.54 7.24 10.45
CA LEU A 107 -6.01 8.53 10.88
C LEU A 107 -7.11 9.56 11.14
N ASP A 108 -8.21 9.50 10.37
CA ASP A 108 -9.40 10.32 10.60
C ASP A 108 -10.05 10.01 11.95
N GLU A 109 -10.30 8.74 12.24
CA GLU A 109 -10.86 8.31 13.53
C GLU A 109 -9.94 8.62 14.72
N MET A 110 -8.62 8.70 14.47
CA MET A 110 -7.61 9.05 15.47
C MET A 110 -7.34 10.55 15.61
N ASP A 111 -7.93 11.39 14.76
CA ASP A 111 -7.59 12.82 14.65
C ASP A 111 -6.08 13.05 14.44
N ALA A 112 -5.49 12.25 13.55
CA ALA A 112 -4.04 12.12 13.36
C ALA A 112 -3.62 12.31 11.88
N TRP A 113 -4.34 13.15 11.13
CA TRP A 113 -4.08 13.44 9.71
C TRP A 113 -2.66 13.96 9.42
N PHE A 114 -2.04 14.62 10.40
CA PHE A 114 -0.70 15.19 10.30
C PHE A 114 0.44 14.15 10.33
N ILE A 115 0.13 12.90 10.69
CA ILE A 115 1.14 11.84 10.79
C ILE A 115 1.71 11.50 9.40
N PRO A 116 3.05 11.39 9.26
CA PRO A 116 3.66 11.06 7.98
C PRO A 116 3.23 9.67 7.49
N VAL A 117 2.78 9.60 6.23
CA VAL A 117 2.38 8.35 5.56
C VAL A 117 3.32 8.01 4.41
N ILE A 118 4.16 6.99 4.59
CA ILE A 118 5.07 6.48 3.58
C ILE A 118 4.38 5.41 2.73
N LYS A 119 4.31 5.64 1.41
CA LYS A 119 3.71 4.71 0.45
C LYS A 119 4.80 3.99 -0.33
N THR A 120 4.72 2.66 -0.41
CA THR A 120 5.69 1.85 -1.16
C THR A 120 5.04 0.67 -1.89
N TYR A 121 5.47 0.42 -3.12
CA TYR A 121 5.00 -0.74 -3.90
C TYR A 121 5.37 -2.06 -3.23
N ARG A 122 6.43 -2.05 -2.41
CA ARG A 122 6.89 -3.24 -1.71
C ARG A 122 5.90 -3.77 -0.68
N LEU A 123 4.93 -2.95 -0.27
CA LEU A 123 3.80 -3.36 0.56
C LEU A 123 2.54 -3.69 -0.24
N ASN A 124 2.57 -3.65 -1.59
CA ASN A 124 1.44 -4.07 -2.42
C ASN A 124 1.08 -5.53 -2.17
N ALA A 125 -0.18 -5.87 -2.47
CA ALA A 125 -0.63 -7.26 -2.52
C ALA A 125 0.23 -8.09 -3.47
N ARG A 126 0.08 -9.41 -3.40
CA ARG A 126 0.69 -10.31 -4.37
C ARG A 126 0.15 -10.03 -5.78
N MET A 127 1.02 -9.83 -6.76
CA MET A 127 0.66 -9.68 -8.17
C MET A 127 0.11 -11.00 -8.69
N TYR A 128 -1.17 -11.00 -9.08
CA TYR A 128 -1.83 -12.22 -9.57
C TYR A 128 -1.64 -12.43 -11.08
N GLY A 129 -0.95 -11.53 -11.77
CA GLY A 129 -0.71 -11.64 -13.20
C GLY A 129 -2.00 -11.65 -14.01
N ALA A 130 -2.06 -12.45 -15.06
CA ALA A 130 -3.16 -12.41 -16.04
C ALA A 130 -4.53 -12.83 -15.47
N VAL A 131 -4.58 -13.44 -14.28
CA VAL A 131 -5.86 -13.82 -13.66
C VAL A 131 -6.51 -12.70 -12.85
N GLN A 132 -5.87 -11.54 -12.75
CA GLN A 132 -6.47 -10.36 -12.12
C GLN A 132 -7.78 -9.97 -12.80
N GLY A 133 -8.80 -9.60 -12.01
CA GLY A 133 -10.14 -9.29 -12.51
C GLY A 133 -11.02 -10.51 -12.75
N LEU A 134 -10.48 -11.73 -12.72
CA LEU A 134 -11.27 -12.95 -12.91
C LEU A 134 -11.90 -13.43 -11.61
N SER A 135 -13.11 -13.97 -11.70
CA SER A 135 -13.77 -14.68 -10.59
C SER A 135 -12.99 -15.95 -10.26
N LYS A 136 -12.69 -16.15 -8.97
CA LYS A 136 -11.98 -17.35 -8.48
C LYS A 136 -12.75 -18.63 -8.80
N GLN A 137 -14.07 -18.58 -8.63
CA GLN A 137 -14.94 -19.72 -8.86
C GLN A 137 -14.95 -20.09 -10.35
N GLN A 138 -15.22 -19.12 -11.24
CA GLN A 138 -15.26 -19.38 -12.68
C GLN A 138 -13.90 -19.83 -13.21
N THR A 139 -12.81 -19.28 -12.68
CA THR A 139 -11.45 -19.73 -13.01
C THR A 139 -11.21 -21.17 -12.58
N ALA A 140 -11.69 -21.57 -11.40
CA ALA A 140 -11.58 -22.94 -10.91
C ALA A 140 -12.44 -23.93 -11.71
N GLU A 141 -13.63 -23.51 -12.15
CA GLU A 141 -14.50 -24.30 -13.02
C GLU A 141 -13.86 -24.56 -14.40
N ARG A 142 -13.09 -23.60 -14.92
CA ARG A 142 -12.45 -23.69 -16.24
C ARG A 142 -11.09 -24.37 -16.22
N LEU A 143 -10.22 -23.98 -15.27
CA LEU A 143 -8.82 -24.41 -15.21
C LEU A 143 -8.59 -25.54 -14.20
N GLY A 144 -9.61 -25.90 -13.43
CA GLY A 144 -9.54 -26.89 -12.36
C GLY A 144 -9.26 -26.28 -10.99
N ALA A 145 -9.98 -26.77 -9.97
CA ALA A 145 -9.86 -26.28 -8.59
C ALA A 145 -8.44 -26.45 -8.03
N ASN A 146 -7.76 -27.56 -8.35
CA ASN A 146 -6.40 -27.84 -7.88
C ASN A 146 -5.39 -26.79 -8.35
N VAL A 147 -5.53 -26.27 -9.58
CA VAL A 147 -4.65 -25.24 -10.13
C VAL A 147 -4.84 -23.91 -9.39
N VAL A 148 -6.10 -23.50 -9.23
CA VAL A 148 -6.45 -22.27 -8.50
C VAL A 148 -6.03 -22.35 -7.03
N GLN A 149 -6.23 -23.50 -6.38
CA GLN A 149 -5.77 -23.73 -5.01
C GLN A 149 -4.23 -23.71 -4.93
N ALA A 150 -3.51 -24.31 -5.88
CA ALA A 150 -2.06 -24.28 -5.90
C ALA A 150 -1.55 -22.83 -5.91
N TRP A 151 -2.07 -21.97 -6.79
CA TRP A 151 -1.70 -20.55 -6.79
C TRP A 151 -2.01 -19.83 -5.48
N ARG A 152 -3.09 -20.20 -4.78
CA ARG A 152 -3.54 -19.51 -3.55
C ARG A 152 -2.82 -20.00 -2.29
N ASN A 153 -2.46 -21.28 -2.25
CA ASN A 153 -2.05 -21.97 -1.04
C ASN A 153 -0.67 -22.63 -1.15
N THR A 154 0.04 -22.48 -2.27
CA THR A 154 1.42 -22.97 -2.41
C THR A 154 2.38 -21.81 -2.42
N LEU A 155 3.46 -21.92 -1.63
CA LEU A 155 4.38 -20.81 -1.40
C LEU A 155 5.07 -20.31 -2.68
N LYS A 156 5.47 -21.23 -3.57
CA LYS A 156 6.26 -20.94 -4.78
C LYS A 156 5.46 -21.01 -6.09
N ALA A 157 4.18 -21.39 -6.03
CA ALA A 157 3.37 -21.44 -7.24
C ALA A 157 3.07 -20.02 -7.73
N ARG A 158 3.31 -19.77 -9.02
CA ARG A 158 3.00 -18.50 -9.66
C ARG A 158 1.78 -18.63 -10.58
N PRO A 159 0.84 -17.69 -10.55
CA PRO A 159 -0.17 -17.56 -11.61
C PRO A 159 0.47 -17.26 -12.97
N PRO A 160 -0.29 -17.33 -14.08
CA PRO A 160 0.19 -16.89 -15.40
C PRO A 160 0.62 -15.42 -15.39
N PRO A 161 1.75 -15.06 -16.03
CA PRO A 161 2.25 -13.68 -16.06
C PRO A 161 1.30 -12.75 -16.83
N LEU A 162 1.17 -11.51 -16.36
CA LEU A 162 0.61 -10.41 -17.15
C LEU A 162 1.77 -9.69 -17.83
N LEU A 163 1.93 -9.92 -19.14
CA LEU A 163 3.06 -9.41 -19.92
C LEU A 163 3.14 -7.89 -19.83
N ARG A 164 4.36 -7.34 -19.81
CA ARG A 164 4.57 -5.88 -19.80
C ARG A 164 4.05 -5.14 -21.02
N SER A 165 3.83 -5.83 -22.13
CA SER A 165 3.21 -5.25 -23.33
C SER A 165 1.68 -5.17 -23.24
N ASP A 166 1.07 -5.84 -22.25
CA ASP A 166 -0.37 -5.77 -22.04
C ASP A 166 -0.74 -4.38 -21.53
N PRO A 167 -1.74 -3.69 -22.13
CA PRO A 167 -2.18 -2.36 -21.68
C PRO A 167 -2.61 -2.31 -20.21
N ALA A 168 -3.06 -3.43 -19.62
CA ALA A 168 -3.42 -3.53 -18.21
C ALA A 168 -2.21 -3.76 -17.29
N SER A 169 -1.00 -3.91 -17.85
CA SER A 169 0.21 -4.11 -17.06
C SER A 169 0.48 -2.91 -16.13
N PRO A 170 0.81 -3.14 -14.84
CA PRO A 170 1.23 -2.08 -13.94
C PRO A 170 2.46 -1.31 -14.44
N ALA A 171 3.22 -1.87 -15.38
CA ALA A 171 4.35 -1.18 -16.00
C ALA A 171 3.96 0.13 -16.71
N HIS A 172 2.70 0.28 -17.11
CA HIS A 172 2.16 1.50 -17.74
C HIS A 172 1.52 2.47 -16.75
N ASP A 173 1.45 2.11 -15.47
CA ASP A 173 0.84 2.94 -14.44
C ASP A 173 1.87 3.92 -13.85
N ARG A 174 1.53 5.21 -13.87
CA ARG A 174 2.34 6.30 -13.31
C ARG A 174 2.80 6.05 -11.88
N ARG A 175 2.04 5.29 -11.08
CA ARG A 175 2.44 4.91 -9.71
C ARG A 175 3.78 4.17 -9.66
N TYR A 176 4.18 3.50 -10.74
CA TYR A 176 5.37 2.67 -10.81
C TYR A 176 6.42 3.19 -11.81
N GLU A 177 6.22 4.38 -12.38
CA GLU A 177 7.13 4.98 -13.38
C GLU A 177 8.57 5.14 -12.87
N SER A 178 8.75 5.38 -11.58
CA SER A 178 10.08 5.51 -10.96
C SER A 178 10.78 4.18 -10.70
N LEU A 179 10.15 3.04 -10.98
CA LEU A 179 10.68 1.71 -10.71
C LEU A 179 11.36 1.15 -11.96
N SER A 180 12.41 0.37 -11.74
CA SER A 180 13.02 -0.38 -12.84
C SER A 180 12.10 -1.50 -13.34
N ASN A 181 12.39 -2.00 -14.54
CA ASN A 181 11.61 -3.06 -15.17
C ASN A 181 11.51 -4.33 -14.30
N ASP A 182 12.59 -4.68 -13.61
CA ASP A 182 12.67 -5.88 -12.77
C ASP A 182 11.94 -5.70 -11.42
N GLU A 183 11.63 -4.47 -11.04
CA GLU A 183 10.91 -4.15 -9.81
C GLU A 183 9.38 -4.24 -9.95
N VAL A 184 8.86 -4.13 -11.18
CA VAL A 184 7.43 -4.28 -11.46
C VAL A 184 7.17 -5.72 -11.89
N PRO A 185 6.63 -6.58 -11.01
CA PRO A 185 6.42 -7.98 -11.33
C PRO A 185 5.26 -8.16 -12.32
N GLU A 186 5.43 -9.09 -13.27
CA GLU A 186 4.33 -9.56 -14.12
C GLU A 186 3.38 -10.51 -13.37
N HIS A 187 3.89 -11.17 -12.33
CA HIS A 187 3.20 -12.13 -11.47
C HIS A 187 4.08 -12.45 -10.26
N GLU A 188 3.47 -12.88 -9.16
CA GLU A 188 4.18 -13.24 -7.94
C GLU A 188 3.62 -14.53 -7.34
N SER A 189 4.53 -15.35 -6.82
CA SER A 189 4.19 -16.34 -5.81
C SER A 189 4.05 -15.67 -4.43
N ILE A 190 3.62 -16.42 -3.43
CA ILE A 190 3.60 -15.91 -2.04
C ILE A 190 5.04 -15.63 -1.56
N PHE A 191 6.00 -16.48 -1.94
CA PHE A 191 7.42 -16.29 -1.64
C PHE A 191 7.95 -14.96 -2.19
N ASP A 192 7.68 -14.67 -3.47
CA ASP A 192 8.18 -13.44 -4.11
C ASP A 192 7.64 -12.19 -3.41
N CYS A 193 6.34 -12.21 -3.05
CA CYS A 193 5.69 -11.13 -2.30
C CYS A 193 6.30 -10.97 -0.90
N HIS A 194 6.63 -12.08 -0.21
CA HIS A 194 7.29 -12.04 1.09
C HIS A 194 8.67 -11.39 1.01
N GLU A 195 9.50 -11.81 0.06
CA GLU A 195 10.86 -11.26 -0.13
C GLU A 195 10.82 -9.77 -0.48
N ARG A 196 9.85 -9.36 -1.31
CA ARG A 196 9.63 -7.95 -1.62
C ARG A 196 9.25 -7.14 -0.38
N ALA A 197 8.37 -7.66 0.47
CA ALA A 197 7.93 -6.97 1.70
C ALA A 197 9.05 -6.92 2.76
N ARG A 198 9.83 -8.01 2.89
CA ARG A 198 11.01 -8.11 3.76
C ARG A 198 11.99 -6.96 3.54
N ALA A 199 12.20 -6.55 2.29
CA ALA A 199 13.10 -5.45 1.97
C ALA A 199 12.70 -4.11 2.61
N VAL A 200 11.41 -3.82 2.83
CA VAL A 200 10.97 -2.59 3.54
C VAL A 200 11.16 -2.72 5.04
N TRP A 201 10.91 -3.92 5.56
CA TRP A 201 11.14 -4.23 6.96
C TRP A 201 12.58 -3.92 7.38
N SER A 202 13.55 -4.54 6.72
CA SER A 202 14.97 -4.44 7.09
C SER A 202 15.57 -3.05 6.86
N HIS A 203 15.15 -2.32 5.82
CA HIS A 203 15.79 -1.05 5.44
C HIS A 203 15.12 0.20 6.02
N ARG A 204 13.86 0.13 6.48
CA ARG A 204 13.13 1.32 6.94
C ARG A 204 12.36 1.08 8.23
N ILE A 205 11.40 0.16 8.23
CA ILE A 205 10.48 -0.03 9.37
C ILE A 205 11.27 -0.37 10.65
N GLN A 206 12.26 -1.27 10.55
CA GLN A 206 13.10 -1.63 11.70
C GLN A 206 13.92 -0.44 12.22
N GLN A 207 14.35 0.48 11.34
CA GLN A 207 15.10 1.67 11.74
C GLN A 207 14.22 2.67 12.49
N ASP A 208 12.97 2.87 12.06
CA ASP A 208 12.01 3.72 12.77
C ASP A 208 11.69 3.15 14.16
N ILE A 209 11.49 1.84 14.25
CA ILE A 209 11.29 1.17 15.54
C ILE A 209 12.51 1.37 16.44
N ALA A 210 13.72 1.21 15.92
CA ALA A 210 14.97 1.45 16.66
C ALA A 210 15.12 2.91 17.11
N ALA A 211 14.56 3.86 16.35
CA ALA A 211 14.51 5.28 16.71
C ALA A 211 13.50 5.60 17.82
N GLY A 212 12.70 4.62 18.24
CA GLY A 212 11.67 4.75 19.27
C GLY A 212 10.28 5.09 18.71
N HIS A 213 10.08 5.08 17.40
CA HIS A 213 8.79 5.44 16.78
C HIS A 213 7.80 4.30 16.87
N THR A 214 6.55 4.61 17.21
CA THR A 214 5.42 3.71 17.03
C THR A 214 5.04 3.69 15.55
N VAL A 215 5.29 2.55 14.91
CA VAL A 215 5.11 2.37 13.47
C VAL A 215 3.83 1.61 13.19
N PHE A 216 2.94 2.17 12.38
CA PHE A 216 1.80 1.42 11.83
C PHE A 216 2.11 0.96 10.42
N VAL A 217 1.71 -0.26 10.06
CA VAL A 217 1.82 -0.80 8.71
C VAL A 217 0.45 -1.30 8.29
N VAL A 218 -0.19 -0.59 7.36
CA VAL A 218 -1.51 -0.96 6.81
C VAL A 218 -1.32 -1.47 5.39
N ALA A 219 -1.45 -2.78 5.19
CA ALA A 219 -1.12 -3.42 3.91
C ALA A 219 -1.99 -4.66 3.67
N HIS A 220 -1.54 -5.56 2.79
CA HIS A 220 -2.29 -6.73 2.34
C HIS A 220 -1.74 -8.00 2.97
N ARG A 221 -2.57 -9.04 2.99
CA ARG A 221 -2.30 -10.27 3.76
C ARG A 221 -0.92 -10.88 3.50
N ASP A 222 -0.58 -11.13 2.25
CA ASP A 222 0.66 -11.86 1.92
C ASP A 222 1.90 -10.97 2.18
N ALA A 223 1.84 -9.66 1.96
CA ALA A 223 2.94 -8.74 2.29
C ALA A 223 3.20 -8.68 3.80
N LEU A 224 2.14 -8.56 4.60
CA LEU A 224 2.23 -8.55 6.07
C LEU A 224 2.71 -9.88 6.64
N ARG A 225 2.27 -11.02 6.07
CA ARG A 225 2.81 -12.34 6.42
C ARG A 225 4.32 -12.41 6.16
N GLY A 226 4.81 -11.82 5.07
CA GLY A 226 6.25 -11.70 4.81
C GLY A 226 7.00 -10.96 5.92
N ILE A 227 6.42 -9.87 6.44
CA ILE A 227 6.99 -9.12 7.57
C ILE A 227 6.94 -9.94 8.86
N MET A 228 5.80 -10.55 9.19
CA MET A 228 5.67 -11.42 10.36
C MET A 228 6.66 -12.59 10.32
N LYS A 229 6.85 -13.19 9.14
CA LYS A 229 7.81 -14.27 8.92
C LYS A 229 9.22 -13.85 9.32
N GLU A 230 9.63 -12.64 8.96
CA GLU A 230 10.94 -12.11 9.30
C GLU A 230 11.07 -11.77 10.79
N ILE A 231 10.02 -11.25 11.41
CA ILE A 231 10.02 -10.89 12.84
C ILE A 231 10.06 -12.13 13.74
N ASP A 232 9.19 -13.10 13.46
CA ASP A 232 8.97 -14.28 14.31
C ASP A 232 9.79 -15.50 13.88
N GLY A 233 10.61 -15.39 12.82
CA GLY A 233 11.39 -16.50 12.29
C GLY A 233 10.55 -17.68 11.81
N ILE A 234 9.34 -17.40 11.27
CA ILE A 234 8.36 -18.44 10.91
C ILE A 234 8.88 -19.25 9.71
N GLN A 235 8.83 -20.57 9.83
CA GLN A 235 9.23 -21.48 8.76
C GLN A 235 8.23 -21.49 7.60
N ASP A 236 8.73 -21.73 6.39
CA ASP A 236 7.94 -21.81 5.15
C ASP A 236 6.78 -22.81 5.23
N SER A 237 6.95 -23.90 6.00
CA SER A 237 5.93 -24.93 6.20
C SER A 237 4.72 -24.45 7.02
N ILE A 238 4.87 -23.39 7.81
CA ILE A 238 3.86 -22.91 8.77
C ILE A 238 3.26 -21.57 8.32
N ILE A 239 3.98 -20.72 7.58
CA ILE A 239 3.53 -19.36 7.26
C ILE A 239 2.15 -19.28 6.59
N LEU A 240 1.77 -20.29 5.82
CA LEU A 240 0.47 -20.34 5.13
C LEU A 240 -0.72 -20.52 6.10
N SER A 241 -0.49 -21.12 7.26
CA SER A 241 -1.49 -21.31 8.31
C SER A 241 -1.69 -20.07 9.18
N VAL A 242 -0.73 -19.13 9.18
CA VAL A 242 -0.79 -17.88 9.95
C VAL A 242 -1.96 -17.04 9.47
N THR A 243 -3.01 -16.96 10.28
CA THR A 243 -4.22 -16.21 9.95
C THR A 243 -4.07 -14.76 10.37
N MET A 244 -4.61 -13.83 9.60
CA MET A 244 -4.73 -12.43 10.01
C MET A 244 -6.15 -11.96 9.70
N PRO A 245 -6.98 -11.68 10.72
CA PRO A 245 -8.31 -11.17 10.51
C PRO A 245 -8.26 -9.71 10.02
N VAL A 246 -9.21 -9.34 9.19
CA VAL A 246 -9.41 -7.95 8.75
C VAL A 246 -9.91 -7.15 9.96
N GLY A 247 -9.36 -5.96 10.18
CA GLY A 247 -9.85 -5.05 11.22
C GLY A 247 -9.37 -5.33 12.64
N VAL A 248 -8.45 -6.27 12.82
CA VAL A 248 -7.84 -6.54 14.13
C VAL A 248 -6.38 -6.09 14.08
N PRO A 249 -5.98 -5.09 14.88
CA PRO A 249 -4.57 -4.69 14.95
C PRO A 249 -3.71 -5.77 15.60
N LEU A 250 -2.54 -6.02 15.00
CA LEU A 250 -1.50 -6.90 15.50
C LEU A 250 -0.37 -6.08 16.10
N LEU A 251 -0.22 -6.11 17.42
CA LEU A 251 0.82 -5.37 18.13
C LEU A 251 2.07 -6.23 18.33
N TYR A 252 3.22 -5.68 17.94
CA TYR A 252 4.55 -6.18 18.26
C TYR A 252 5.28 -5.20 19.17
N GLN A 253 5.97 -5.75 20.16
CA GLN A 253 6.91 -5.03 21.03
C GLN A 253 8.29 -5.65 20.88
N PHE A 254 9.34 -4.86 21.13
CA PHE A 254 10.73 -5.27 20.90
C PHE A 254 11.62 -4.97 22.11
N ASP A 255 12.63 -5.80 22.32
CA ASP A 255 13.71 -5.56 23.28
C ASP A 255 14.77 -4.59 22.71
N SER A 256 15.78 -4.26 23.51
CA SER A 256 16.89 -3.38 23.06
C SER A 256 17.70 -3.91 21.88
N ASN A 257 17.55 -5.18 21.51
CA ASN A 257 18.20 -5.83 20.38
C ASN A 257 17.27 -5.96 19.16
N LEU A 258 16.10 -5.30 19.19
CA LEU A 258 15.06 -5.38 18.17
C LEU A 258 14.52 -6.80 17.94
N GLN A 259 14.61 -7.65 18.96
CA GLN A 259 13.97 -8.96 18.98
C GLN A 259 12.56 -8.80 19.52
N ALA A 260 11.58 -9.44 18.86
CA ALA A 260 10.21 -9.38 19.31
C ALA A 260 10.05 -10.07 20.68
N ILE A 261 9.23 -9.48 21.53
CA ILE A 261 8.91 -9.97 22.88
C ILE A 261 7.40 -10.18 23.01
N VAL A 262 7.02 -11.14 23.84
CA VAL A 262 5.62 -11.46 24.18
C VAL A 262 5.34 -11.01 25.61
N GLY A 263 4.31 -10.20 25.80
CA GLY A 263 3.88 -9.74 27.13
C GLY A 263 4.99 -9.07 27.92
N ASP A 264 5.23 -9.51 29.16
CA ASP A 264 6.21 -8.96 30.12
C ASP A 264 7.69 -9.27 29.75
N GLY A 265 8.03 -9.35 28.46
CA GLY A 265 9.42 -9.47 28.00
C GLY A 265 9.94 -10.88 27.73
N VAL A 266 9.06 -11.86 27.47
CA VAL A 266 9.48 -13.23 27.17
C VAL A 266 9.60 -13.43 25.65
N HIS A 267 10.73 -13.98 25.19
CA HIS A 267 10.87 -14.42 23.80
C HIS A 267 10.14 -15.75 23.58
N SER A 268 9.29 -15.83 22.56
CA SER A 268 8.61 -17.08 22.18
C SER A 268 9.21 -17.63 20.88
N PRO A 269 9.97 -18.75 20.92
CA PRO A 269 10.51 -19.36 19.71
C PRO A 269 9.48 -20.19 18.93
N THR A 270 8.27 -20.40 19.46
CA THR A 270 7.29 -21.36 18.92
C THR A 270 5.89 -20.78 18.68
N ALA A 271 5.63 -19.54 19.06
CA ALA A 271 4.36 -18.84 18.82
C ALA A 271 4.61 -17.44 18.29
N SER A 272 3.66 -16.92 17.49
CA SER A 272 3.66 -15.52 17.02
C SER A 272 3.91 -14.57 18.20
N SER A 273 4.89 -13.67 18.09
CA SER A 273 5.15 -12.67 19.12
C SER A 273 4.11 -11.54 19.12
N ALA A 274 3.32 -11.47 18.04
CA ALA A 274 2.23 -10.51 17.90
C ALA A 274 1.10 -10.78 18.90
N VAL A 275 0.59 -9.71 19.50
CA VAL A 275 -0.63 -9.71 20.30
C VAL A 275 -1.77 -9.13 19.47
N TYR A 276 -2.85 -9.88 19.30
CA TYR A 276 -4.09 -9.35 18.72
C TYR A 276 -4.74 -8.40 19.74
N LEU A 277 -5.00 -7.17 19.33
CA LEU A 277 -5.76 -6.23 20.14
C LEU A 277 -7.25 -6.49 19.90
N ASP A 278 -7.92 -7.07 20.90
CA ASP A 278 -9.34 -7.48 20.82
C ASP A 278 -10.31 -6.49 21.48
N GLY A 279 -9.79 -5.39 22.05
CA GLY A 279 -10.59 -4.38 22.76
C GLY A 279 -11.43 -4.95 23.90
N GLY A 280 -11.02 -6.09 24.48
CA GLY A 280 -11.74 -6.77 25.56
C GLY A 280 -12.92 -7.64 25.10
N LYS A 281 -13.09 -7.91 23.80
CA LYS A 281 -14.16 -8.76 23.25
C LYS A 281 -13.60 -9.99 22.52
N LYS A 282 -13.08 -10.95 23.30
CA LYS A 282 -12.50 -12.22 22.80
C LYS A 282 -13.39 -12.95 21.76
N ASP A 283 -14.71 -12.92 21.93
CA ASP A 283 -15.66 -13.60 21.04
C ASP A 283 -15.66 -13.05 19.60
N HIS A 284 -15.37 -11.75 19.42
CA HIS A 284 -15.32 -11.11 18.10
C HIS A 284 -14.06 -11.51 17.34
N LEU A 285 -12.92 -11.64 18.04
CA LEU A 285 -11.67 -12.14 17.44
C LEU A 285 -11.83 -13.59 16.99
N VAL A 286 -12.40 -14.44 17.84
CA VAL A 286 -12.70 -15.84 17.51
C VAL A 286 -13.62 -15.91 16.30
N SER A 287 -14.71 -15.15 16.29
CA SER A 287 -15.65 -15.10 15.16
C SER A 287 -14.98 -14.61 13.86
N ALA A 288 -14.08 -13.62 13.92
CA ALA A 288 -13.36 -13.13 12.74
C ALA A 288 -12.38 -14.16 12.18
N LEU A 289 -11.67 -14.88 13.05
CA LEU A 289 -10.78 -15.97 12.69
C LEU A 289 -11.56 -17.17 12.12
N GLU A 290 -12.69 -17.52 12.72
CA GLU A 290 -13.61 -18.55 12.22
C GLU A 290 -14.17 -18.18 10.86
N ASN A 291 -14.63 -16.94 10.66
CA ASN A 291 -15.10 -16.47 9.36
C ASN A 291 -14.01 -16.58 8.28
N TYR A 292 -12.77 -16.21 8.61
CA TYR A 292 -11.64 -16.37 7.69
C TYR A 292 -11.37 -17.84 7.36
N ASN A 293 -11.39 -18.71 8.37
CA ASN A 293 -11.18 -20.16 8.20
C ASN A 293 -12.32 -20.80 7.40
N ASN A 294 -13.57 -20.43 7.66
CA ASN A 294 -14.74 -20.88 6.92
C ASN A 294 -14.67 -20.43 5.47
N TRP A 295 -14.29 -19.18 5.21
CA TRP A 295 -14.03 -18.71 3.85
C TRP A 295 -12.93 -19.53 3.18
N ARG A 296 -11.84 -19.87 3.89
CA ARG A 296 -10.78 -20.75 3.36
C ARG A 296 -11.34 -22.13 3.00
N MET A 297 -12.12 -22.75 3.89
CA MET A 297 -12.70 -24.09 3.70
C MET A 297 -13.78 -24.15 2.62
N GLN A 298 -14.54 -23.08 2.38
CA GLN A 298 -15.54 -23.02 1.30
C GLN A 298 -14.92 -23.16 -0.10
N PHE A 299 -13.62 -22.90 -0.24
CA PHE A 299 -12.87 -23.18 -1.47
C PHE A 299 -12.12 -24.53 -1.45
N ASP A 300 -11.97 -25.15 -0.28
CA ASP A 300 -11.43 -26.51 -0.14
C ASP A 300 -12.54 -27.58 -0.31
N ALA A 301 -13.79 -27.24 0.01
CA ALA A 301 -14.96 -28.03 -0.34
C ALA A 301 -15.29 -27.82 -1.83
N GLY A 302 -15.37 -28.92 -2.58
CA GLY A 302 -15.72 -28.92 -4.01
C GLY A 302 -17.03 -28.16 -4.34
N PRO A 303 -17.29 -27.92 -5.63
CA PRO A 303 -18.14 -26.83 -6.09
C PRO A 303 -19.59 -26.93 -5.61
N SER A 304 -20.04 -25.92 -4.89
CA SER A 304 -21.46 -25.65 -4.66
C SER A 304 -21.99 -24.78 -5.81
N ARG A 305 -22.86 -25.36 -6.65
CA ARG A 305 -23.57 -24.67 -7.74
C ARG A 305 -24.41 -23.52 -7.20
N ARG A 306 -24.00 -22.28 -7.47
CA ARG A 306 -24.93 -21.14 -7.58
C ARG A 306 -24.57 -20.30 -8.80
N THR A 307 -25.53 -20.23 -9.71
CA THR A 307 -25.58 -19.39 -10.90
C THR A 307 -25.96 -17.97 -10.52
N LEU A 308 -25.17 -16.98 -10.95
CA LEU A 308 -25.64 -15.59 -11.05
C LEU A 308 -25.10 -15.00 -12.36
N ASN A 309 -26.06 -14.68 -13.24
CA ASN A 309 -25.88 -13.89 -14.44
C ASN A 309 -25.72 -12.41 -14.07
N THR A 310 -24.77 -11.73 -14.71
CA THR A 310 -24.93 -10.39 -15.30
C THR A 310 -23.66 -10.07 -16.09
N ALA A 311 -23.83 -9.66 -17.34
CA ALA A 311 -22.76 -9.33 -18.27
C ALA A 311 -22.28 -7.89 -18.05
N THR A 312 -20.94 -7.71 -18.06
CA THR A 312 -20.16 -6.51 -18.50
C THR A 312 -18.65 -6.63 -18.23
N THR A 313 -18.19 -7.74 -17.63
CA THR A 313 -16.76 -8.15 -17.60
C THR A 313 -16.52 -9.44 -18.39
N VAL A 314 -17.58 -10.23 -18.60
CA VAL A 314 -17.56 -11.53 -19.27
C VAL A 314 -17.27 -11.40 -20.77
N GLU A 315 -17.76 -10.36 -21.45
CA GLU A 315 -17.52 -10.17 -22.90
C GLU A 315 -16.06 -9.81 -23.21
N ARG A 316 -15.42 -9.01 -22.35
CA ARG A 316 -13.97 -8.73 -22.42
C ARG A 316 -13.14 -9.98 -22.13
N ALA A 317 -13.50 -10.73 -21.09
CA ALA A 317 -12.85 -12.01 -20.79
C ALA A 317 -13.05 -13.05 -21.91
N LEU A 318 -14.22 -13.08 -22.57
CA LEU A 318 -14.51 -13.94 -23.72
C LEU A 318 -13.78 -13.47 -24.99
N TRP A 319 -13.46 -12.18 -25.13
CA TRP A 319 -12.65 -11.68 -26.24
C TRP A 319 -11.18 -12.10 -26.06
N GLN A 320 -10.61 -11.90 -24.86
CA GLN A 320 -9.24 -12.32 -24.55
C GLN A 320 -9.09 -13.85 -24.60
N LEU A 321 -10.07 -14.60 -24.08
CA LEU A 321 -10.07 -16.07 -24.18
C LEU A 321 -10.24 -16.59 -25.60
N ARG A 322 -10.94 -15.86 -26.49
CA ARG A 322 -11.05 -16.23 -27.91
C ARG A 322 -9.73 -15.97 -28.67
N GLN A 323 -9.01 -14.91 -28.30
CA GLN A 323 -7.65 -14.65 -28.79
C GLN A 323 -6.66 -15.72 -28.28
N ASP A 324 -6.79 -16.14 -27.02
CA ASP A 324 -5.98 -17.19 -26.43
C ASP A 324 -6.36 -18.60 -26.92
N GLU A 325 -7.61 -18.87 -27.30
CA GLU A 325 -8.01 -20.12 -27.97
C GLU A 325 -7.40 -20.21 -29.37
N GLN A 326 -7.29 -19.09 -30.11
CA GLN A 326 -6.56 -19.00 -31.38
C GLN A 326 -5.04 -19.17 -31.21
N LEU A 327 -4.45 -18.64 -30.13
CA LEU A 327 -3.03 -18.83 -29.83
C LEU A 327 -2.71 -20.23 -29.27
N ALA A 328 -3.57 -20.79 -28.42
CA ALA A 328 -3.43 -22.14 -27.87
C ALA A 328 -3.66 -23.22 -28.94
N SER A 329 -4.55 -22.98 -29.90
CA SER A 329 -4.70 -23.86 -31.07
C SER A 329 -3.50 -23.75 -32.03
N GLN A 330 -2.79 -22.62 -32.08
CA GLN A 330 -1.49 -22.50 -32.78
C GLN A 330 -0.35 -23.24 -32.07
N PHE A 331 -0.37 -23.37 -30.74
CA PHE A 331 0.63 -24.12 -29.98
C PHE A 331 0.39 -25.64 -29.90
N ILE A 332 -0.84 -26.11 -30.12
CA ILE A 332 -1.16 -27.54 -30.13
C ILE A 332 -0.94 -28.19 -31.52
N TYR A 333 -0.81 -27.41 -32.59
CA TYR A 333 -0.67 -27.93 -33.96
C TYR A 333 0.75 -27.94 -34.55
N HIS A 334 1.78 -27.48 -33.83
CA HIS A 334 3.15 -27.49 -34.36
C HIS A 334 3.93 -28.82 -34.25
N THR A 335 3.24 -29.92 -33.94
CA THR A 335 3.81 -31.29 -33.99
C THR A 335 3.15 -32.20 -35.03
N ALA A 336 2.51 -31.66 -36.07
CA ALA A 336 2.05 -32.47 -37.20
C ALA A 336 1.95 -31.67 -38.52
N GLN A 337 3.02 -31.79 -39.32
CA GLN A 337 3.07 -31.74 -40.77
C GLN A 337 2.70 -30.45 -41.54
N SER A 338 3.69 -30.09 -42.37
CA SER A 338 3.66 -29.23 -43.55
C SER A 338 2.61 -29.59 -44.60
N SER A 339 2.00 -28.57 -45.23
CA SER A 339 2.04 -28.26 -46.70
C SER A 339 0.76 -27.58 -47.22
N ALA A 340 0.97 -26.64 -48.17
CA ALA A 340 0.07 -26.12 -49.23
C ALA A 340 -0.88 -24.92 -48.94
N ASP A 341 -0.40 -23.74 -49.38
CA ASP A 341 -0.93 -22.73 -50.33
C ASP A 341 -2.39 -22.21 -50.40
N ASP A 342 -2.40 -20.89 -50.62
CA ASP A 342 -3.20 -20.02 -51.52
C ASP A 342 -4.51 -19.31 -51.10
N SER A 343 -4.41 -17.95 -51.09
CA SER A 343 -5.29 -16.86 -51.64
C SER A 343 -6.80 -16.83 -51.27
N GLU A 344 -7.55 -15.73 -51.13
CA GLU A 344 -7.54 -14.38 -51.70
C GLU A 344 -8.65 -13.50 -51.01
N GLN A 345 -8.49 -12.16 -51.06
CA GLN A 345 -9.48 -11.04 -51.08
C GLN A 345 -10.75 -11.05 -50.17
N GLY A 346 -10.96 -10.03 -49.31
CA GLY A 346 -11.75 -8.80 -49.59
C GLY A 346 -12.95 -8.77 -48.62
N ASP A 347 -13.26 -7.74 -47.84
CA ASP A 347 -13.91 -6.50 -48.30
C ASP A 347 -14.05 -5.44 -47.18
N ARG A 348 -14.29 -4.20 -47.62
CA ARG A 348 -14.42 -2.93 -46.86
C ARG A 348 -15.79 -2.69 -46.20
N TRP A 349 -15.87 -1.53 -45.51
CA TRP A 349 -17.04 -0.69 -45.12
C TRP A 349 -17.43 -0.80 -43.63
N VAL A 350 -17.64 0.24 -42.79
CA VAL A 350 -17.73 1.72 -42.87
C VAL A 350 -17.56 2.26 -41.43
N ASP A 351 -16.89 3.41 -41.28
CA ASP A 351 -16.91 4.27 -40.09
C ASP A 351 -18.27 4.97 -39.93
N ASP A 352 -18.77 5.14 -38.70
CA ASP A 352 -19.37 6.42 -38.31
C ASP A 352 -19.41 6.60 -36.77
N PRO A 353 -19.32 7.85 -36.28
CA PRO A 353 -18.98 8.21 -34.91
C PRO A 353 -20.21 8.29 -34.00
N ILE A 354 -20.05 8.00 -32.71
CA ILE A 354 -21.06 8.28 -31.69
C ILE A 354 -20.61 9.51 -30.90
N GLU A 355 -21.41 10.56 -31.01
CA GLU A 355 -21.26 11.85 -30.34
C GLU A 355 -21.42 11.73 -28.82
N ALA A 356 -20.71 12.60 -28.13
CA ALA A 356 -20.81 12.80 -26.69
C ALA A 356 -22.08 13.60 -26.38
N GLU A 357 -23.01 12.99 -25.64
CA GLU A 357 -24.15 13.71 -25.08
C GLU A 357 -23.76 14.42 -23.77
N ASP A 358 -24.28 15.63 -23.65
CA ASP A 358 -23.96 16.69 -22.71
C ASP A 358 -24.19 16.34 -21.23
N PHE A 359 -23.19 16.62 -20.39
CA PHE A 359 -23.39 16.79 -18.95
C PHE A 359 -23.53 18.29 -18.64
N GLU A 360 -24.78 18.73 -18.45
CA GLU A 360 -25.11 20.07 -17.96
C GLU A 360 -24.51 20.29 -16.56
N PHE A 361 -23.63 21.29 -16.46
CA PHE A 361 -23.11 21.80 -15.20
C PHE A 361 -24.18 22.73 -14.60
N PHE A 362 -24.76 22.34 -13.47
CA PHE A 362 -25.67 23.20 -12.70
C PHE A 362 -24.94 24.46 -12.23
N SER A 363 -25.15 25.58 -12.93
CA SER A 363 -24.90 26.92 -12.42
C SER A 363 -26.16 27.44 -11.75
N GLU A 364 -26.22 27.40 -10.42
CA GLU A 364 -27.16 28.22 -9.66
C GLU A 364 -26.47 29.51 -9.21
N SER A 365 -26.97 30.61 -9.75
CA SER A 365 -26.71 31.98 -9.34
C SER A 365 -27.65 32.41 -8.21
N ASP A 366 -27.14 33.34 -7.41
CA ASP A 366 -27.85 34.35 -6.59
C ASP A 366 -28.19 34.06 -5.12
N GLY A 367 -27.23 34.49 -4.28
CA GLY A 367 -27.46 34.98 -2.92
C GLY A 367 -26.46 36.09 -2.61
N SER A 368 -26.88 37.34 -2.80
CA SER A 368 -26.08 38.57 -2.78
C SER A 368 -25.28 38.84 -1.49
N MET A 369 -23.95 38.94 -1.61
CA MET A 369 -23.16 39.99 -0.93
C MET A 369 -22.12 40.51 -1.92
N SER A 370 -22.05 41.83 -2.04
CA SER A 370 -21.31 42.56 -3.08
C SER A 370 -19.82 42.19 -3.14
N ASP A 371 -19.42 41.59 -4.25
CA ASP A 371 -18.06 41.15 -4.60
C ASP A 371 -17.11 42.31 -4.98
N GLN A 372 -17.35 43.51 -4.42
CA GLN A 372 -16.56 44.71 -4.74
C GLN A 372 -15.31 44.90 -3.84
N SER A 373 -15.07 44.03 -2.87
CA SER A 373 -13.88 44.12 -2.00
C SER A 373 -12.72 43.21 -2.39
N LEU A 374 -12.92 42.26 -3.31
CA LEU A 374 -11.86 41.34 -3.78
C LEU A 374 -11.15 41.81 -5.05
N SER A 375 -11.66 42.84 -5.73
CA SER A 375 -11.14 43.33 -7.01
C SER A 375 -9.94 44.31 -6.90
N ASN A 376 -9.51 44.69 -5.70
CA ASN A 376 -8.44 45.68 -5.50
C ASN A 376 -7.12 45.13 -4.92
N MET A 377 -6.97 43.82 -4.76
CA MET A 377 -5.64 43.22 -4.57
C MET A 377 -5.13 42.74 -5.92
N ALA A 378 -4.45 43.63 -6.63
CA ALA A 378 -3.68 43.26 -7.82
C ALA A 378 -2.67 42.17 -7.43
N ILE A 379 -2.96 40.92 -7.76
CA ILE A 379 -1.98 39.83 -7.72
C ILE A 379 -0.89 40.25 -8.72
N PRO A 380 0.37 40.45 -8.30
CA PRO A 380 1.38 40.98 -9.19
C PRO A 380 1.61 40.03 -10.37
N ASN A 381 1.40 40.55 -11.59
CA ASN A 381 1.77 40.00 -12.90
C ASN A 381 1.97 38.47 -12.95
N LEU A 382 0.88 37.71 -12.83
CA LEU A 382 0.90 36.35 -13.34
C LEU A 382 1.01 36.44 -14.87
N LEU A 383 2.13 36.00 -15.42
CA LEU A 383 2.28 35.87 -16.86
C LEU A 383 1.19 34.92 -17.39
N PRO A 384 0.51 35.25 -18.49
CA PRO A 384 -0.46 34.35 -19.10
C PRO A 384 0.22 33.02 -19.42
N ILE A 385 -0.47 31.92 -19.13
CA ILE A 385 -0.01 30.57 -19.49
C ILE A 385 0.17 30.58 -21.02
N PRO A 386 1.36 30.26 -21.56
CA PRO A 386 1.58 30.24 -23.00
C PRO A 386 0.56 29.32 -23.67
N SER A 387 -0.17 29.83 -24.67
CA SER A 387 -1.20 29.09 -25.42
C SER A 387 -0.64 27.94 -26.25
N THR A 388 0.67 27.90 -26.45
CA THR A 388 1.39 26.87 -27.19
C THR A 388 2.50 26.32 -26.32
N ARG A 389 2.20 25.31 -25.51
CA ARG A 389 3.26 24.44 -25.01
C ARG A 389 3.72 23.58 -26.16
N ASP A 390 4.97 23.74 -26.54
CA ASP A 390 5.66 22.78 -27.39
C ASP A 390 5.64 21.43 -26.64
N ALA A 391 4.99 20.41 -27.20
CA ALA A 391 4.80 19.12 -26.52
C ALA A 391 6.13 18.37 -26.25
N SER A 392 7.25 18.94 -26.65
CA SER A 392 8.60 18.37 -26.58
C SER A 392 9.40 18.76 -25.32
N THR A 393 8.99 19.78 -24.56
CA THR A 393 9.71 20.22 -23.35
C THR A 393 8.99 19.77 -22.09
N SER A 394 9.49 18.70 -21.47
CA SER A 394 9.05 18.17 -20.18
C SER A 394 9.59 19.00 -19.00
N ASP A 395 9.42 20.32 -19.04
CA ASP A 395 9.89 21.17 -17.96
C ASP A 395 9.05 20.91 -16.68
N PRO A 396 9.69 20.77 -15.51
CA PRO A 396 8.98 20.53 -14.27
C PRO A 396 8.06 21.73 -13.96
N VAL A 397 6.77 21.46 -13.77
CA VAL A 397 5.77 22.48 -13.43
C VAL A 397 5.50 22.43 -11.94
N VAL A 398 5.66 23.58 -11.26
CA VAL A 398 5.23 23.75 -9.87
C VAL A 398 3.83 24.37 -9.87
N VAL A 399 2.86 23.68 -9.29
CA VAL A 399 1.47 24.16 -9.15
C VAL A 399 1.23 24.51 -7.67
N PHE A 400 0.89 25.77 -7.40
CA PHE A 400 0.45 26.21 -6.08
C PHE A 400 -1.07 26.26 -6.04
N VAL A 401 -1.68 25.51 -5.13
CA VAL A 401 -3.13 25.54 -4.88
C VAL A 401 -3.33 25.99 -3.43
N ARG A 402 -4.15 27.02 -3.23
CA ARG A 402 -4.56 27.45 -1.88
C ARG A 402 -5.61 26.48 -1.36
N HIS A 403 -5.55 26.13 -0.08
CA HIS A 403 -6.58 25.32 0.58
C HIS A 403 -7.97 25.97 0.47
N GLY A 404 -9.03 25.17 0.59
CA GLY A 404 -10.42 25.64 0.59
C GLY A 404 -10.78 26.51 1.79
N ARG A 405 -11.99 27.11 1.78
CA ARG A 405 -12.49 27.89 2.93
C ARG A 405 -12.93 26.95 4.04
N THR A 406 -12.46 27.20 5.27
CA THR A 406 -12.96 26.55 6.49
C THR A 406 -14.18 27.31 7.03
N PRO A 407 -14.98 26.72 7.95
CA PRO A 407 -16.04 27.43 8.65
C PRO A 407 -15.57 28.74 9.31
N HIS A 408 -14.32 28.76 9.81
CA HIS A 408 -13.71 29.94 10.40
C HIS A 408 -13.44 31.04 9.36
N ASN A 409 -13.04 30.66 8.14
CA ASN A 409 -12.91 31.63 7.05
C ASN A 409 -14.26 32.29 6.71
N ASN A 410 -15.35 31.52 6.76
CA ASN A 410 -16.71 32.06 6.53
C ASN A 410 -17.17 33.00 7.66
N MET A 411 -16.72 32.76 8.89
CA MET A 411 -17.02 33.61 10.05
C MET A 411 -16.08 34.82 10.20
N GLY A 412 -15.08 34.97 9.32
CA GLY A 412 -14.07 36.02 9.44
C GLY A 412 -13.14 35.87 10.64
N LEU A 413 -12.99 34.65 11.18
CA LEU A 413 -12.15 34.37 12.33
C LEU A 413 -10.69 34.13 11.91
N PHE A 414 -9.76 34.69 12.69
CA PHE A 414 -8.34 34.38 12.56
C PHE A 414 -8.03 33.05 13.24
N THR A 415 -7.63 32.04 12.46
CA THR A 415 -7.38 30.69 12.97
C THR A 415 -5.94 30.51 13.49
N GLY A 416 -4.97 31.26 12.95
CA GLY A 416 -3.57 31.16 13.40
C GLY A 416 -3.04 29.73 13.32
N PHE A 417 -2.53 29.20 14.45
CA PHE A 417 -2.08 27.81 14.60
C PHE A 417 -3.20 26.82 14.95
N GLN A 418 -4.45 27.28 15.08
CA GLN A 418 -5.59 26.37 15.24
C GLN A 418 -5.89 25.72 13.89
N ASP A 419 -6.11 24.41 13.89
CA ASP A 419 -6.43 23.61 12.71
C ASP A 419 -7.93 23.26 12.71
N PRO A 420 -8.81 24.20 12.33
CA PRO A 420 -10.24 23.93 12.30
C PRO A 420 -10.59 22.99 11.14
N PRO A 421 -11.57 22.09 11.33
CA PRO A 421 -11.98 21.11 10.32
C PRO A 421 -12.53 21.72 9.03
#